data_AF-A0A0V0T1L2-F1
#
_entry.id   AF-A0A0V0T1L2-F1
#
_cell.length_a   1.000
_cell.length_b   1.000
_cell.length_c   1.000
_cell.angle_alpha   90.00
_cell.angle_beta   90.00
_cell.angle_gamma   90.00
#
_symmetry.space_group_name_H-M   'P 1'
#
loop_
_entity.id
_entity.type
_entity.pdbx_description
1 polymer ?
#
loop_
_entity_poly.entity_id
_entity_poly.type
_entity_poly.pdbx_seq_one_letter_code
_entity_poly.pdbx_strand_id
1 'polypeptide(L)'
;LIPAIQGYFPNTRVQGCYFHFCQAVHRKVGELGLKTRYRTEEQTKRKIRMLLATAFLPVPQVDTGVSLLEAGTTGNLLALFQYFRQEWMTDERLSLWNVHNLNRKAAKGHNGFHELIELLIAEQGVMGTLIQQVLSGNV
;
A
#
# COMPACT_ATOMS: atom_id res chain seq x y z
N LEU A 1 10.39 20.22 -4.93
CA LEU A 1 9.44 20.58 -3.85
C LEU A 1 9.85 20.00 -2.50
N ILE A 2 10.01 18.68 -2.35
CA ILE A 2 10.42 18.05 -1.07
C ILE A 2 11.75 18.59 -0.52
N PRO A 3 12.84 18.71 -1.31
CA PRO A 3 14.10 19.28 -0.81
C PRO A 3 13.96 20.73 -0.36
N ALA A 4 13.09 21.51 -1.02
CA ALA A 4 12.82 22.89 -0.63
C ALA A 4 12.06 22.97 0.70
N ILE A 5 11.03 22.15 0.90
CA ILE A 5 10.27 22.10 2.16
C ILE A 5 11.18 21.68 3.32
N GLN A 6 12.02 20.67 3.13
CA GLN A 6 12.98 20.24 4.15
C GLN A 6 14.03 21.30 4.47
N GLY A 7 14.43 22.11 3.47
CA GLY A 7 15.36 23.23 3.68
C GLY A 7 14.77 24.38 4.49
N TYR A 8 13.50 24.75 4.24
CA TYR A 8 12.82 25.83 4.97
C TYR A 8 12.26 25.37 6.34
N PHE A 9 11.90 24.10 6.46
CA PHE A 9 11.30 23.53 7.68
C PHE A 9 12.01 22.23 8.07
N PRO A 10 13.22 22.31 8.66
CA PRO A 10 14.09 21.14 8.90
C PRO A 10 13.50 20.12 9.87
N ASN A 11 12.54 20.52 10.72
CA ASN A 11 11.86 19.64 11.68
C ASN A 11 10.50 19.14 11.16
N THR A 12 10.08 19.52 9.96
CA THR A 12 8.80 19.09 9.41
C THR A 12 8.95 17.76 8.69
N ARG A 13 8.20 16.77 9.16
CA ARG A 13 8.06 15.50 8.45
C ARG A 13 7.22 15.73 7.19
N VAL A 14 7.83 15.55 6.03
CA VAL A 14 7.12 15.54 4.75
C VAL A 14 6.50 14.17 4.56
N GLN A 15 5.20 14.14 4.25
CA GLN A 15 4.49 12.91 3.94
C GLN A 15 3.66 13.08 2.67
N GLY A 16 3.66 12.06 1.82
CA GLY A 16 2.70 11.89 0.75
C GLY A 16 1.29 11.62 1.25
N CYS A 17 0.30 11.97 0.43
CA CYS A 17 -1.10 11.73 0.72
C CYS A 17 -1.53 10.35 0.22
N TYR A 18 -2.17 9.56 1.09
CA TYR A 18 -2.71 8.24 0.73
C TYR A 18 -3.65 8.28 -0.48
N PHE A 19 -4.47 9.34 -0.60
CA PHE A 19 -5.37 9.51 -1.73
C PHE A 19 -4.62 9.62 -3.07
N HIS A 20 -3.57 10.45 -3.13
CA HIS A 20 -2.75 10.60 -4.33
C HIS A 20 -1.96 9.32 -4.65
N PHE A 21 -1.51 8.59 -3.63
CA PHE A 21 -0.92 7.26 -3.79
C PHE A 21 -1.90 6.29 -4.46
N CYS A 22 -3.13 6.16 -3.92
CA CYS A 22 -4.17 5.33 -4.50
C CYS A 22 -4.50 5.71 -5.95
N GLN A 23 -4.61 7.01 -6.22
CA GLN A 23 -4.83 7.52 -7.58
C GLN A 23 -3.72 7.09 -8.54
N ALA A 24 -2.46 7.20 -8.13
CA ALA A 24 -1.32 6.84 -8.97
C ALA A 24 -1.29 5.34 -9.30
N VAL A 25 -1.60 4.48 -8.33
CA VAL A 25 -1.73 3.03 -8.55
C VAL A 25 -2.91 2.73 -9.47
N HIS A 26 -4.09 3.32 -9.24
CA HIS A 26 -5.25 3.14 -10.11
C HIS A 26 -5.02 3.66 -11.54
N ARG A 27 -4.24 4.72 -11.71
CA ARG A 27 -3.81 5.20 -13.03
C ARG A 27 -2.97 4.14 -13.74
N LYS A 28 -1.99 3.54 -13.06
CA LYS A 28 -1.17 2.46 -13.63
C LYS A 28 -2.00 1.21 -13.95
N VAL A 29 -2.97 0.84 -13.11
CA VAL A 29 -3.96 -0.22 -13.42
C VAL A 29 -4.68 0.07 -14.76
N GLY A 30 -4.98 1.34 -15.03
CA GLY A 30 -5.50 1.80 -16.32
C GLY A 30 -4.55 1.62 -17.48
N GLU A 31 -3.32 2.12 -17.33
CA GLU A 31 -2.26 2.05 -18.35
C GLU A 31 -1.92 0.60 -18.74
N LEU A 32 -1.97 -0.32 -17.78
CA LEU A 32 -1.70 -1.75 -17.98
C LEU A 32 -2.92 -2.54 -18.51
N GLY A 33 -4.02 -1.87 -18.87
CA GLY A 33 -5.21 -2.54 -19.40
C GLY A 33 -5.96 -3.41 -18.37
N LEU A 34 -5.70 -3.24 -17.08
CA LEU A 34 -6.30 -4.05 -16.01
C LEU A 34 -7.70 -3.56 -15.60
N LYS A 35 -8.24 -2.46 -16.17
CA LYS A 35 -9.54 -1.89 -15.78
C LYS A 35 -10.70 -2.88 -15.87
N THR A 36 -10.78 -3.65 -16.96
CA THR A 36 -11.86 -4.64 -17.12
C THR A 36 -11.73 -5.75 -16.09
N ARG A 37 -10.54 -6.35 -15.96
CA ARG A 37 -10.25 -7.40 -14.99
C ARG A 37 -10.47 -6.93 -13.55
N TYR A 38 -10.12 -5.70 -13.22
CA TYR A 38 -10.39 -5.10 -11.91
C TYR A 38 -11.90 -5.00 -11.59
N ARG A 39 -12.76 -4.85 -12.61
CA ARG A 39 -14.22 -4.80 -12.44
C ARG A 39 -14.88 -6.17 -12.40
N THR A 40 -14.34 -7.14 -13.12
CA THR A 40 -15.01 -8.44 -13.37
C THR A 40 -14.36 -9.61 -12.63
N GLU A 41 -13.08 -9.53 -12.29
CA GLU A 41 -12.32 -10.58 -11.59
C GLU A 41 -12.07 -10.18 -10.14
N GLU A 42 -12.81 -10.81 -9.21
CA GLU A 42 -12.66 -10.53 -7.78
C GLU A 42 -11.23 -10.80 -7.27
N GLN A 43 -10.53 -11.79 -7.81
CA GLN A 43 -9.12 -12.05 -7.44
C GLN A 43 -8.19 -10.88 -7.81
N THR A 44 -8.33 -10.34 -9.03
CA THR A 44 -7.53 -9.19 -9.50
C THR A 44 -7.86 -7.93 -8.70
N LYS A 45 -9.16 -7.67 -8.51
CA LYS A 45 -9.65 -6.57 -7.67
C LYS A 45 -9.08 -6.66 -6.25
N ARG A 46 -9.15 -7.84 -5.65
CA ARG A 46 -8.66 -8.10 -4.30
C ARG A 46 -7.16 -7.90 -4.19
N LYS A 47 -6.34 -8.48 -5.08
CA LYS A 47 -4.87 -8.27 -5.06
C LYS A 47 -4.49 -6.80 -5.17
N ILE A 48 -5.16 -6.04 -6.03
CA ILE A 48 -4.92 -4.58 -6.17
C ILE A 48 -5.33 -3.83 -4.89
N ARG A 49 -6.46 -4.19 -4.27
CA ARG A 49 -6.86 -3.61 -2.98
C ARG A 49 -5.86 -3.93 -1.88
N MET A 50 -5.39 -5.18 -1.77
CA MET A 50 -4.36 -5.56 -0.80
C MET A 50 -3.04 -4.84 -1.05
N LEU A 51 -2.64 -4.63 -2.32
CA LEU A 51 -1.46 -3.84 -2.66
C LEU A 51 -1.58 -2.40 -2.13
N LEU A 52 -2.74 -1.76 -2.29
CA LEU A 52 -3.01 -0.42 -1.71
C LEU A 52 -2.97 -0.43 -0.17
N ALA A 53 -3.39 -1.54 0.44
CA ALA A 53 -3.39 -1.70 1.89
C ALA A 53 -1.98 -1.85 2.48
N THR A 54 -0.96 -2.17 1.67
CA THR A 54 0.43 -2.26 2.14
C THR A 54 0.96 -0.93 2.70
N ALA A 55 0.32 0.19 2.37
CA ALA A 55 0.64 1.50 2.93
C ALA A 55 0.45 1.59 4.45
N PHE A 56 -0.32 0.66 5.02
CA PHE A 56 -0.61 0.59 6.44
C PHE A 56 0.24 -0.43 7.20
N LEU A 57 1.09 -1.19 6.51
CA LEU A 57 2.03 -2.11 7.14
C LEU A 57 3.21 -1.34 7.74
N PRO A 58 3.80 -1.81 8.85
CA PRO A 58 5.09 -1.33 9.32
C PRO A 58 6.09 -1.38 8.17
N VAL A 59 6.88 -0.33 8.02
CA VAL A 59 7.89 -0.22 6.95
C VAL A 59 8.73 -1.50 6.79
N PRO A 60 9.23 -2.16 7.86
CA PRO A 60 9.99 -3.40 7.71
C PRO A 60 9.22 -4.59 7.12
N GLN A 61 7.88 -4.56 7.18
CA GLN A 61 7.01 -5.64 6.71
C GLN A 61 6.46 -5.39 5.29
N VAL A 62 6.64 -4.19 4.74
CA VAL A 62 6.09 -3.82 3.42
C VAL A 62 6.65 -4.73 2.32
N ASP A 63 7.96 -4.98 2.30
CA ASP A 63 8.57 -5.81 1.26
C ASP A 63 8.07 -7.26 1.28
N THR A 64 7.99 -7.86 2.46
CA THR A 64 7.40 -9.19 2.66
C THR A 64 5.94 -9.22 2.21
N GLY A 65 5.14 -8.22 2.60
CA GLY A 65 3.73 -8.13 2.23
C GLY A 65 3.54 -8.02 0.71
N VAL A 66 4.33 -7.18 0.03
CA VAL A 66 4.27 -7.03 -1.43
C VAL A 66 4.72 -8.30 -2.14
N SER A 67 5.80 -8.94 -1.67
CA SER A 67 6.32 -10.19 -2.26
C SER A 67 5.31 -11.33 -2.19
N LEU A 68 4.58 -11.45 -1.08
CA LEU A 68 3.51 -12.45 -0.95
C LEU A 68 2.35 -12.20 -1.92
N LEU A 69 1.98 -10.93 -2.13
CA LEU A 69 0.91 -10.57 -3.07
C LEU A 69 1.30 -10.80 -4.53
N GLU A 70 2.58 -10.54 -4.86
CA GLU A 70 3.15 -10.75 -6.19
C GLU A 70 3.28 -12.24 -6.53
N ALA A 71 3.50 -13.10 -5.53
CA ALA A 71 3.63 -14.54 -5.73
C ALA A 71 2.42 -15.12 -6.51
N GLY A 72 2.74 -15.92 -7.53
CA GLY A 72 1.74 -16.53 -8.41
C GLY A 72 0.99 -15.54 -9.32
N THR A 73 1.44 -14.29 -9.46
CA THR A 73 0.89 -13.36 -10.46
C THR A 73 1.61 -13.47 -11.79
N THR A 74 0.88 -13.25 -12.88
CA THR A 74 1.41 -13.28 -14.25
C THR A 74 0.82 -12.15 -15.10
N GLY A 75 1.42 -11.91 -16.27
CA GLY A 75 0.97 -10.92 -17.24
C GLY A 75 0.93 -9.50 -16.70
N ASN A 76 -0.09 -8.73 -17.08
CA ASN A 76 -0.19 -7.31 -16.72
C ASN A 76 -0.30 -7.07 -15.20
N LEU A 77 -0.78 -8.07 -14.43
CA LEU A 77 -0.83 -7.94 -12.98
C LEU A 77 0.58 -8.01 -12.37
N LEU A 78 1.45 -8.89 -12.88
CA LEU A 78 2.86 -8.91 -12.50
C LEU A 78 3.57 -7.59 -12.86
N ALA A 79 3.27 -7.03 -14.05
CA ALA A 79 3.81 -5.73 -14.45
C ALA A 79 3.41 -4.59 -13.49
N LEU A 80 2.24 -4.68 -12.86
CA LEU A 80 1.83 -3.73 -11.82
C LEU A 80 2.71 -3.83 -10.57
N PHE A 81 3.02 -5.05 -10.11
CA PHE A 81 3.90 -5.27 -8.95
C PHE A 81 5.33 -4.81 -9.25
N GLN A 82 5.85 -5.08 -10.45
CA GLN A 82 7.17 -4.61 -10.88
C GLN A 82 7.25 -3.08 -10.89
N TYR A 83 6.25 -2.40 -11.46
CA TYR A 83 6.14 -0.95 -11.36
C TYR A 83 6.08 -0.49 -9.90
N PHE A 84 5.30 -1.18 -9.07
CA PHE A 84 5.14 -0.80 -7.67
C PHE A 84 6.47 -0.82 -6.93
N ARG A 85 7.27 -1.88 -7.09
CA ARG A 85 8.61 -1.98 -6.49
C ARG A 85 9.52 -0.84 -6.95
N GLN A 86 9.58 -0.61 -8.26
CA GLN A 86 10.46 0.41 -8.86
C GLN A 86 10.09 1.83 -8.42
N GLU A 87 8.79 2.14 -8.39
CA GLU A 87 8.32 3.50 -8.19
C GLU A 87 8.09 3.85 -6.71
N TRP A 88 7.73 2.88 -5.87
CA TRP A 88 7.25 3.14 -4.50
C TRP A 88 8.13 2.52 -3.42
N MET A 89 8.91 1.47 -3.71
CA MET A 89 9.68 0.75 -2.68
C MET A 89 11.13 1.19 -2.55
N THR A 90 11.50 2.35 -3.10
CA THR A 90 12.82 2.95 -2.85
C THR A 90 12.87 3.60 -1.47
N ASP A 91 14.04 3.60 -0.82
CA ASP A 91 14.22 4.12 0.55
C ASP A 91 13.69 5.56 0.71
N GLU A 92 13.93 6.40 -0.29
CA GLU A 92 13.47 7.80 -0.31
C GLU A 92 11.95 7.93 -0.33
N ARG A 93 11.25 7.01 -1.00
CA ARG A 93 9.80 7.11 -1.23
C ARG A 93 9.00 6.29 -0.24
N LEU A 94 9.55 5.20 0.29
CA LEU A 94 8.89 4.29 1.21
C LEU A 94 8.33 5.03 2.42
N SER A 95 9.11 5.97 2.97
CA SER A 95 8.69 6.81 4.10
C SER A 95 7.60 7.84 3.77
N LEU A 96 7.43 8.20 2.49
CA LEU A 96 6.49 9.22 2.04
C LEU A 96 5.06 8.68 1.88
N TRP A 97 4.87 7.48 1.31
CA TRP A 97 3.51 6.94 1.09
C TRP A 97 3.06 6.00 2.21
N ASN A 98 3.98 5.46 3.01
CA ASN A 98 3.64 4.58 4.13
C ASN A 98 3.01 5.39 5.28
N VAL A 99 1.72 5.18 5.49
CA VAL A 99 0.89 5.92 6.46
C VAL A 99 0.71 5.18 7.78
N HIS A 100 1.41 4.05 8.01
CA HIS A 100 1.32 3.26 9.23
C HIS A 100 1.46 4.11 10.51
N ASN A 101 2.44 5.00 10.51
CA ASN A 101 2.77 5.86 11.66
C ASN A 101 1.95 7.16 11.73
N LEU A 102 1.06 7.40 10.76
CA LEU A 102 0.29 8.64 10.68
C LEU A 102 -1.16 8.42 11.10
N ASN A 103 -1.42 8.71 12.36
CA ASN A 103 -2.74 8.98 12.90
C ASN A 103 -3.81 7.92 12.59
N ARG A 104 -3.84 6.89 13.45
CA ARG A 104 -4.99 5.99 13.68
C ARG A 104 -6.34 6.73 13.82
N LYS A 105 -6.34 8.05 14.09
CA LYS A 105 -7.51 8.94 14.15
C LYS A 105 -8.07 9.36 12.78
N ALA A 106 -7.26 9.56 11.74
CA ALA A 106 -7.75 9.96 10.41
C ALA A 106 -8.34 8.76 9.63
N ALA A 107 -7.88 7.56 9.96
CA ALA A 107 -8.33 6.31 9.35
C ALA A 107 -9.75 5.88 9.79
N LYS A 108 -10.24 6.37 10.95
CA LYS A 108 -11.58 6.09 11.47
C LYS A 108 -12.74 6.62 10.63
N GLY A 109 -12.50 7.57 9.71
CA GLY A 109 -13.53 8.18 8.87
C GLY A 109 -13.69 7.54 7.49
N HIS A 110 -12.79 6.63 7.09
CA HIS A 110 -12.86 5.97 5.79
C HIS A 110 -13.35 4.53 5.95
N ASN A 111 -14.59 4.25 5.56
CA ASN A 111 -15.14 2.87 5.51
C ASN A 111 -14.22 1.93 4.71
N GLY A 112 -13.53 2.45 3.68
CA GLY A 112 -12.56 1.69 2.90
C GLY A 112 -11.30 1.27 3.68
N PHE A 113 -10.92 1.96 4.76
CA PHE A 113 -9.75 1.60 5.58
C PHE A 113 -10.01 0.33 6.39
N HIS A 114 -11.16 0.26 7.08
CA HIS A 114 -11.57 -0.93 7.81
C HIS A 114 -11.72 -2.13 6.87
N GLU A 115 -12.34 -1.93 5.71
CA GLU A 115 -12.50 -2.99 4.71
C GLU A 115 -11.14 -3.47 4.16
N LEU A 116 -10.17 -2.57 3.95
CA LEU A 116 -8.82 -2.94 3.51
C LEU A 116 -8.05 -3.72 4.58
N ILE A 117 -8.19 -3.36 5.85
CA ILE A 117 -7.60 -4.12 6.97
C ILE A 117 -8.29 -5.48 7.12
N GLU A 118 -9.62 -5.54 7.07
CA GLU A 118 -10.38 -6.79 7.14
C GLU A 118 -10.02 -7.74 6.00
N LEU A 119 -9.83 -7.21 4.78
CA LEU A 119 -9.38 -7.99 3.63
C LEU A 119 -7.97 -8.57 3.82
N LEU A 120 -7.08 -7.85 4.49
CA LEU A 120 -5.75 -8.33 4.84
C LEU A 120 -5.80 -9.39 5.98
N ILE A 121 -6.72 -9.25 6.92
CA ILE A 121 -6.95 -10.21 8.03
C ILE A 121 -7.58 -11.51 7.52
N ALA A 122 -8.48 -11.42 6.52
CA ALA A 122 -9.22 -12.55 5.99
C ALA A 122 -8.38 -13.52 5.11
N GLU A 123 -7.13 -13.19 4.77
CA GLU A 123 -6.21 -14.09 4.06
C GLU A 123 -5.21 -14.74 5.02
N GLN A 124 -5.05 -16.06 4.90
CA GLN A 124 -4.52 -16.95 5.93
C GLN A 124 -3.08 -16.69 6.45
N GLY A 125 -2.89 -17.02 7.74
CA GLY A 125 -1.66 -17.52 8.37
C GLY A 125 -0.55 -16.49 8.63
N VAL A 126 0.03 -15.94 7.58
CA VAL A 126 1.28 -15.15 7.68
C VAL A 126 1.00 -13.64 7.63
N MET A 127 0.07 -13.19 6.78
CA MET A 127 -0.38 -11.80 6.84
C MET A 127 -1.21 -11.51 8.08
N GLY A 128 -2.07 -12.46 8.52
CA GLY A 128 -2.81 -12.33 9.77
C GLY A 128 -1.92 -12.18 11.01
N THR A 129 -0.78 -12.88 11.05
CA THR A 129 0.19 -12.79 12.16
C THR A 129 0.97 -11.48 12.11
N LEU A 130 1.42 -11.04 10.93
CA LEU A 130 2.02 -9.71 10.74
C LEU A 130 1.05 -8.60 11.19
N ILE A 131 -0.22 -8.66 10.80
CA ILE A 131 -1.25 -7.67 11.17
C ILE A 131 -1.60 -7.71 12.66
N GLN A 132 -1.65 -8.89 13.28
CA GLN A 132 -1.77 -8.99 14.74
C GLN A 132 -0.61 -8.29 15.45
N GLN A 133 0.62 -8.34 14.93
CA GLN A 133 1.75 -7.54 15.45
C GLN A 133 1.53 -6.03 15.21
N VAL A 134 1.06 -5.63 14.01
CA VAL A 134 0.70 -4.23 13.67
C VAL A 134 -0.37 -3.67 14.62
N LEU A 135 -1.38 -4.46 14.96
CA LEU A 135 -2.54 -4.04 15.77
C LEU A 135 -2.28 -4.12 17.28
N SER A 136 -1.51 -5.10 17.74
CA SER A 136 -1.15 -5.26 19.16
C SER A 136 -0.19 -4.19 19.67
N GLY A 137 0.44 -3.42 18.78
CA GLY A 137 1.41 -2.39 19.18
C GLY A 137 2.71 -2.96 19.71
N ASN A 138 2.96 -4.26 19.53
CA ASN A 138 4.21 -4.91 19.87
C ASN A 138 5.22 -4.70 18.73
N VAL A 139 5.87 -3.54 18.72
CA VAL A 139 7.17 -3.28 18.07
C VAL A 139 8.08 -2.65 19.09
#